data_AF-A0A1A9BU64-F1
#
_entry.id   AF-A0A1A9BU64-F1
#
_cell.length_a   1.000
_cell.length_b   1.000
_cell.length_c   1.000
_cell.angle_alpha   90.00
_cell.angle_beta   90.00
_cell.angle_gamma   90.00
#
_symmetry.space_group_name_H-M   'P 1'
#
loop_
_entity.id
_entity.type
_entity.pdbx_description
1 polymer ?
#
loop_
_entity_poly.entity_id
_entity_poly.type
_entity_poly.pdbx_seq_one_letter_code
_entity_poly.pdbx_strand_id
1 'polypeptide(L)'
;MNPEHGIPVSPRLTCHPDKQRLYGADTYYQESHEQLAALTGDVTGFAHRHAALLLKPDAVVARRLEAAVDWLTEQRYRIVGAAVTRLSRTMIRSLWYFQWNLATPHRRRLAALFLEDADALVLLVRPEREPYVPASVELTRLKGPTDPDARRPGQLRHLLGRYSYLLNLVHTPDEPADVLRELAVHFDDATREELFRTALAGEDRTAHALELAGRLYADTKPRDLHFDPAAERLRDTVTRHLGALPDASPRTLLETAWDQGLELDPWDAVIVGSSVLPMRVPGRAPVLDGAGTDTWRRHLDVLNARPN
;
A
#
# COMPACT_ATOMS: atom_id res chain seq x y z
N MET A 1 -18.39 8.53 25.81
CA MET A 1 -19.65 8.70 25.05
C MET A 1 -19.62 7.73 23.89
N ASN A 2 -20.68 6.96 23.67
CA ASN A 2 -20.78 6.11 22.49
C ASN A 2 -20.90 7.00 21.24
N PRO A 3 -20.17 6.70 20.16
CA PRO A 3 -20.26 7.48 18.94
C PRO A 3 -21.67 7.35 18.32
N GLU A 4 -22.17 8.44 17.76
CA GLU A 4 -23.54 8.54 17.22
C GLU A 4 -23.77 7.67 15.97
N HIS A 5 -22.71 7.43 15.19
CA HIS A 5 -22.83 6.81 13.85
C HIS A 5 -21.99 5.54 13.69
N GLY A 6 -21.51 4.92 14.77
CA GLY A 6 -20.59 3.80 14.64
C GLY A 6 -20.14 3.15 15.95
N ILE A 7 -19.02 2.45 15.90
CA ILE A 7 -18.41 1.80 17.08
C ILE A 7 -17.28 2.65 17.67
N PRO A 8 -17.02 2.59 18.98
CA PRO A 8 -15.88 3.28 19.58
C PRO A 8 -14.56 2.71 19.07
N VAL A 9 -13.67 3.57 18.59
CA VAL A 9 -12.29 3.20 18.20
C VAL A 9 -11.35 3.50 19.35
N SER A 10 -10.66 2.48 19.84
CA SER A 10 -9.70 2.62 20.94
C SER A 10 -8.58 3.62 20.59
N PRO A 11 -8.17 4.50 21.52
CA PRO A 11 -7.00 5.36 21.31
C PRO A 11 -5.70 4.56 21.21
N ARG A 12 -5.69 3.26 21.52
CA ARG A 12 -4.55 2.37 21.26
C ARG A 12 -4.48 1.89 19.80
N LEU A 13 -5.51 2.15 18.99
CA LEU A 13 -5.56 1.77 17.57
C LEU A 13 -5.21 2.93 16.63
N THR A 14 -5.35 4.18 17.07
CA THR A 14 -4.86 5.37 16.37
C THR A 14 -4.65 6.53 17.35
N CYS A 15 -3.60 7.32 17.13
CA CYS A 15 -3.36 8.53 17.94
C CYS A 15 -4.14 9.77 17.46
N HIS A 16 -4.91 9.67 16.37
CA HIS A 16 -5.67 10.78 15.80
C HIS A 16 -7.16 10.74 16.20
N PRO A 17 -7.67 11.74 16.95
CA PRO A 17 -9.08 11.81 17.31
C PRO A 17 -10.04 11.81 16.11
N ASP A 18 -9.64 12.46 15.01
CA ASP A 18 -10.44 12.47 13.78
C ASP A 18 -10.51 11.08 13.13
N LYS A 19 -9.41 10.31 13.17
CA LYS A 19 -9.42 8.92 12.68
C LYS A 19 -10.30 8.05 13.56
N GLN A 20 -10.27 8.22 14.89
CA GLN A 20 -11.17 7.50 15.80
C GLN A 20 -12.65 7.74 15.46
N ARG A 21 -13.03 9.00 15.20
CA ARG A 21 -14.40 9.36 14.82
C ARG A 21 -14.79 8.81 13.46
N LEU A 22 -13.96 9.01 12.44
CA LEU A 22 -14.30 8.62 11.06
C LEU A 22 -14.26 7.11 10.85
N TYR A 23 -13.29 6.40 11.45
CA TYR A 23 -13.19 4.94 11.31
C TYR A 23 -14.28 4.23 12.11
N GLY A 24 -14.72 4.81 13.23
CA GLY A 24 -15.86 4.27 13.96
C GLY A 24 -17.09 4.11 13.08
N ALA A 25 -17.28 4.94 12.06
CA ALA A 25 -18.38 4.90 11.10
C ALA A 25 -18.00 4.30 9.72
N ASP A 26 -16.77 3.84 9.52
CA ASP A 26 -16.30 3.25 8.25
C ASP A 26 -16.62 1.75 8.22
N THR A 27 -17.38 1.30 7.21
CA THR A 27 -17.86 -0.09 7.12
C THR A 27 -16.73 -1.11 7.10
N TYR A 28 -15.63 -0.81 6.40
CA TYR A 28 -14.49 -1.74 6.32
C TYR A 28 -13.80 -1.90 7.68
N TYR A 29 -13.67 -0.81 8.44
CA TYR A 29 -13.18 -0.91 9.81
C TYR A 29 -14.14 -1.73 10.71
N GLN A 30 -15.44 -1.45 10.67
CA GLN A 30 -16.45 -2.14 11.49
C GLN A 30 -16.45 -3.65 11.21
N GLU A 31 -16.59 -4.05 9.94
CA GLU A 31 -16.63 -5.45 9.51
C GLU A 31 -15.36 -6.20 9.94
N SER A 32 -14.18 -5.62 9.69
CA SER A 32 -12.92 -6.24 10.11
C SER A 32 -12.80 -6.34 11.63
N HIS A 33 -13.23 -5.31 12.36
CA HIS A 33 -13.13 -5.27 13.81
C HIS A 33 -14.07 -6.29 14.46
N GLU A 34 -15.33 -6.35 14.03
CA GLU A 34 -16.34 -7.28 14.52
C GLU A 34 -15.94 -8.74 14.26
N GLN A 35 -15.45 -9.03 13.05
CA GLN A 35 -14.98 -10.37 12.72
C GLN A 35 -13.79 -10.78 13.58
N LEU A 36 -12.81 -9.90 13.79
CA LEU A 36 -11.69 -10.19 14.67
C LEU A 36 -12.12 -10.33 16.14
N ALA A 37 -13.07 -9.51 16.61
CA ALA A 37 -13.62 -9.59 17.96
C ALA A 37 -14.36 -10.91 18.22
N ALA A 38 -14.96 -11.51 17.19
CA ALA A 38 -15.57 -12.83 17.28
C ALA A 38 -14.52 -13.96 17.44
N LEU A 39 -13.27 -13.73 17.01
CA LEU A 39 -12.17 -14.69 17.08
C LEU A 39 -11.28 -14.50 18.32
N THR A 40 -11.20 -13.29 18.88
CA THR A 40 -10.35 -12.99 20.04
C THR A 40 -10.90 -11.88 20.92
N GLY A 41 -10.69 -11.99 22.24
CA GLY A 41 -10.97 -10.93 23.20
C GLY A 41 -9.94 -9.78 23.20
N ASP A 42 -8.82 -9.91 22.48
CA ASP A 42 -7.72 -8.93 22.43
C ASP A 42 -7.52 -8.34 21.02
N VAL A 43 -8.57 -7.70 20.48
CA VAL A 43 -8.50 -7.02 19.17
C VAL A 43 -7.40 -5.96 19.14
N THR A 44 -7.26 -5.19 20.22
CA THR A 44 -6.26 -4.11 20.31
C THR A 44 -4.85 -4.67 20.30
N GLY A 45 -4.55 -5.69 21.10
CA GLY A 45 -3.22 -6.29 21.11
C GLY A 45 -2.92 -7.04 19.81
N PHE A 46 -3.91 -7.68 19.17
CA PHE A 46 -3.72 -8.23 17.82
C PHE A 46 -3.27 -7.14 16.85
N ALA A 47 -4.03 -6.04 16.72
CA ALA A 47 -3.72 -4.98 15.77
C ALA A 47 -2.42 -4.23 16.12
N HIS A 48 -2.02 -4.20 17.39
CA HIS A 48 -0.74 -3.62 17.81
C HIS A 48 0.47 -4.48 17.43
N ARG A 49 0.31 -5.81 17.46
CA ARG A 49 1.39 -6.77 17.17
C ARG A 49 1.51 -7.14 15.69
N HIS A 50 0.50 -6.85 14.87
CA HIS A 50 0.49 -7.21 13.46
C HIS A 50 0.53 -5.98 12.56
N ALA A 51 1.16 -6.16 11.40
CA ALA A 51 1.18 -5.18 10.32
C ALA A 51 0.85 -5.87 9.00
N ALA A 52 0.32 -5.12 8.03
CA ALA A 52 0.13 -5.62 6.68
C ALA A 52 1.14 -4.98 5.72
N LEU A 53 1.58 -5.75 4.73
CA LEU A 53 2.40 -5.31 3.61
C LEU A 53 1.74 -5.74 2.31
N LEU A 54 1.28 -4.77 1.52
CA LEU A 54 0.84 -4.97 0.15
C LEU A 54 2.05 -4.87 -0.78
N LEU A 55 2.38 -5.97 -1.44
CA LEU A 55 3.27 -6.03 -2.59
C LEU A 55 2.42 -5.80 -3.84
N LYS A 56 2.49 -4.58 -4.38
CA LYS A 56 1.61 -4.08 -5.45
C LYS A 56 1.94 -4.77 -6.80
N PRO A 57 1.07 -4.60 -7.82
CA PRO A 57 1.30 -5.14 -9.17
C PRO A 57 2.66 -4.73 -9.76
N ASP A 58 3.15 -3.53 -9.48
CA ASP A 58 4.49 -3.08 -9.89
C ASP A 58 5.63 -3.89 -9.26
N ALA A 59 5.46 -4.43 -8.04
CA ALA A 59 6.43 -5.38 -7.47
C ALA A 59 6.38 -6.76 -8.15
N VAL A 60 5.21 -7.16 -8.66
CA VAL A 60 5.01 -8.46 -9.34
C VAL A 60 5.69 -8.44 -10.70
N VAL A 61 5.39 -7.45 -11.54
CA VAL A 61 5.98 -7.34 -12.88
C VAL A 61 7.48 -7.07 -12.83
N ALA A 62 7.96 -6.36 -11.79
CA ALA A 62 9.39 -6.10 -11.60
C ALA A 62 10.15 -7.25 -10.93
N ARG A 63 9.49 -8.37 -10.61
CA ARG A 63 10.07 -9.55 -9.95
C ARG A 63 10.74 -9.21 -8.60
N ARG A 64 10.02 -8.51 -7.71
CA ARG A 64 10.51 -8.00 -6.42
C ARG A 64 9.83 -8.56 -5.15
N LEU A 65 9.02 -9.61 -5.27
CA LEU A 65 8.27 -10.23 -4.18
C LEU A 65 9.20 -11.02 -3.25
N GLU A 66 10.05 -11.88 -3.81
CA GLU A 66 11.03 -12.68 -3.04
C GLU A 66 11.97 -11.77 -2.24
N ALA A 67 12.51 -10.71 -2.88
CA ALA A 67 13.35 -9.72 -2.21
C ALA A 67 12.65 -9.02 -1.03
N ALA A 68 11.32 -8.84 -1.08
CA ALA A 68 10.57 -8.28 0.03
C ALA A 68 10.34 -9.29 1.16
N VAL A 69 10.14 -10.57 0.83
CA VAL A 69 10.05 -11.68 1.80
C VAL A 69 11.38 -11.87 2.53
N ASP A 70 12.49 -11.87 1.79
CA ASP A 70 13.84 -11.96 2.36
C ASP A 70 14.12 -10.77 3.29
N TRP A 71 13.79 -9.55 2.85
CA TRP A 71 13.94 -8.36 3.67
C TRP A 71 13.13 -8.42 4.97
N LEU A 72 11.89 -8.92 4.93
CA LEU A 72 11.09 -9.09 6.16
C LEU A 72 11.78 -10.04 7.14
N THR A 73 12.32 -11.15 6.64
CA THR A 73 13.07 -12.14 7.44
C THR A 73 14.31 -11.50 8.06
N GLU A 74 15.08 -10.74 7.28
CA GLU A 74 16.25 -9.99 7.77
C GLU A 74 15.89 -8.94 8.84
N GLN A 75 14.73 -8.29 8.71
CA GLN A 75 14.18 -7.37 9.70
C GLN A 75 13.53 -8.07 10.90
N ARG A 76 13.59 -9.40 10.98
CA ARG A 76 12.99 -10.22 12.05
C ARG A 76 11.47 -10.06 12.16
N TYR A 77 10.82 -9.99 11.00
CA TYR A 77 9.38 -10.14 10.87
C TYR A 77 9.06 -11.56 10.41
N ARG A 78 8.13 -12.21 11.11
CA ARG A 78 7.51 -13.45 10.66
C ARG A 78 6.30 -13.12 9.80
N ILE A 79 6.18 -13.80 8.66
CA ILE A 79 4.94 -13.79 7.87
C ILE A 79 3.98 -14.77 8.51
N VAL A 80 2.82 -14.29 8.96
CA VAL A 80 1.81 -15.07 9.67
C VAL A 80 0.48 -15.17 8.91
N GLY A 81 0.44 -14.61 7.70
CA GLY A 81 -0.65 -14.73 6.75
C GLY A 81 -0.21 -14.22 5.38
N ALA A 82 -0.72 -14.81 4.32
CA ALA A 82 -0.45 -14.37 2.96
C ALA A 82 -1.67 -14.67 2.08
N ALA A 83 -2.08 -13.71 1.26
CA ALA A 83 -3.19 -13.89 0.33
C ALA A 83 -3.02 -13.00 -0.91
N VAL A 84 -3.47 -13.51 -2.05
CA VAL A 84 -3.51 -12.77 -3.32
C VAL A 84 -4.75 -11.89 -3.35
N THR A 85 -4.63 -10.66 -3.84
CA THR A 85 -5.74 -9.72 -4.03
C THR A 85 -5.65 -9.06 -5.39
N ARG A 86 -6.79 -8.72 -5.99
CA ARG A 86 -6.87 -8.01 -7.27
C ARG A 86 -7.32 -6.57 -7.05
N LEU A 87 -6.45 -5.62 -7.37
CA LEU A 87 -6.69 -4.21 -7.12
C LEU A 87 -7.60 -3.60 -8.18
N SER A 88 -8.90 -3.56 -7.92
CA SER A 88 -9.86 -2.86 -8.77
C SER A 88 -9.84 -1.34 -8.54
N ARG A 89 -10.31 -0.58 -9.52
CA ARG A 89 -10.57 0.87 -9.37
C ARG A 89 -11.33 1.24 -8.09
N THR A 90 -12.32 0.44 -7.69
CA THR A 90 -13.11 0.70 -6.48
C THR A 90 -12.29 0.43 -5.22
N MET A 91 -11.56 -0.70 -5.18
CA MET A 91 -10.70 -1.06 -4.05
C MET A 91 -9.64 0.02 -3.78
N ILE A 92 -8.99 0.52 -4.82
CA ILE A 92 -8.01 1.62 -4.76
C ILE A 92 -8.59 2.89 -4.14
N ARG A 93 -9.82 3.24 -4.54
CA ARG A 93 -10.52 4.41 -4.01
C ARG A 93 -10.95 4.20 -2.55
N SER A 94 -11.27 2.97 -2.18
CA SER A 94 -11.56 2.60 -0.79
C SER A 94 -10.29 2.65 0.07
N LEU A 95 -9.18 2.02 -0.37
CA LEU A 95 -7.91 2.02 0.38
C LEU A 95 -7.47 3.45 0.70
N TRP A 96 -7.39 4.31 -0.31
CA TRP A 96 -6.90 5.67 -0.15
C TRP A 96 -8.01 6.72 0.05
N TYR A 97 -9.23 6.33 0.43
CA TYR A 97 -10.39 7.23 0.48
C TYR A 97 -10.07 8.58 1.15
N PHE A 98 -9.45 8.54 2.32
CA PHE A 98 -9.09 9.73 3.12
C PHE A 98 -7.82 10.47 2.63
N GLN A 99 -7.09 9.93 1.67
CA GLN A 99 -5.85 10.52 1.12
C GLN A 99 -5.98 10.85 -0.38
N TRP A 100 -7.07 10.41 -1.04
CA TRP A 100 -7.27 10.55 -2.47
C TRP A 100 -7.55 11.99 -2.90
N ASN A 101 -7.92 12.86 -1.96
CA ASN A 101 -8.05 14.30 -2.16
C ASN A 101 -6.73 14.96 -2.63
N LEU A 102 -5.59 14.31 -2.36
CA LEU A 102 -4.26 14.71 -2.82
C LEU A 102 -3.95 14.31 -4.26
N ALA A 103 -4.61 13.29 -4.82
CA ALA A 103 -4.30 12.77 -6.15
C ALA A 103 -4.82 13.72 -7.24
N THR A 104 -3.93 14.15 -8.14
CA THR A 104 -4.29 14.90 -9.36
C THR A 104 -5.11 14.03 -10.32
N PRO A 105 -5.82 14.63 -11.31
CA PRO A 105 -6.47 13.86 -12.38
C PRO A 105 -5.50 12.92 -13.11
N HIS A 106 -4.26 13.38 -13.35
CA HIS A 106 -3.20 12.55 -13.94
C HIS A 106 -2.87 11.33 -13.09
N ARG A 107 -2.60 11.50 -11.78
CA ARG A 107 -2.33 10.36 -10.88
C ARG A 107 -3.48 9.36 -10.87
N ARG A 108 -4.72 9.83 -10.87
CA ARG A 108 -5.92 8.96 -10.88
C ARG A 108 -6.03 8.18 -12.18
N ARG A 109 -5.76 8.81 -13.33
CA ARG A 109 -5.73 8.16 -14.64
C ARG A 109 -4.65 7.08 -14.69
N LEU A 110 -3.42 7.42 -14.28
CA LEU A 110 -2.30 6.47 -14.28
C LEU A 110 -2.52 5.30 -13.33
N ALA A 111 -3.03 5.54 -12.11
CA ALA A 111 -3.33 4.47 -11.17
C ALA A 111 -4.32 3.44 -11.77
N ALA A 112 -5.31 3.90 -12.53
CA ALA A 112 -6.26 3.00 -13.18
C ALA A 112 -5.64 2.12 -14.28
N LEU A 113 -4.52 2.52 -14.88
CA LEU A 113 -3.92 1.81 -16.02
C LEU A 113 -3.17 0.54 -15.64
N PHE A 114 -2.43 0.52 -14.53
CA PHE A 114 -1.58 -0.64 -14.20
C PHE A 114 -2.13 -1.54 -13.11
N LEU A 115 -3.07 -1.05 -12.29
CA LEU A 115 -3.49 -1.79 -11.10
C LEU A 115 -4.42 -2.96 -11.42
N GLU A 116 -4.99 -3.01 -12.61
CA GLU A 116 -5.81 -4.14 -13.10
C GLU A 116 -4.99 -5.12 -13.98
N ASP A 117 -3.72 -4.83 -14.27
CA ASP A 117 -2.91 -5.66 -15.20
C ASP A 117 -2.28 -6.88 -14.54
N ALA A 118 -2.03 -6.83 -13.23
CA ALA A 118 -1.56 -7.97 -12.45
C ALA A 118 -2.19 -7.98 -11.06
N ASP A 119 -2.35 -9.17 -10.49
CA ASP A 119 -2.75 -9.32 -9.11
C ASP A 119 -1.61 -8.90 -8.16
N ALA A 120 -1.94 -8.71 -6.89
CA ALA A 120 -1.04 -8.27 -5.83
C ALA A 120 -0.98 -9.30 -4.69
N LEU A 121 0.03 -9.19 -3.84
CA LEU A 121 0.20 -10.07 -2.68
C LEU A 121 0.12 -9.24 -1.39
N VAL A 122 -0.78 -9.59 -0.47
CA VAL A 122 -0.81 -9.03 0.88
C VAL A 122 -0.17 -10.03 1.83
N LEU A 123 0.77 -9.54 2.63
CA LEU A 123 1.39 -10.27 3.73
C LEU A 123 0.91 -9.68 5.05
N LEU A 124 0.46 -10.53 5.96
CA LEU A 124 0.24 -10.18 7.36
C LEU A 124 1.48 -10.62 8.14
N VAL A 125 2.13 -9.68 8.82
CA VAL A 125 3.43 -9.89 9.44
C VAL A 125 3.41 -9.51 10.91
N ARG A 126 4.30 -10.14 11.68
CA ARG A 126 4.49 -9.89 13.11
C ARG A 126 5.99 -9.81 13.42
N PRO A 127 6.47 -8.77 14.12
CA PRO A 127 7.86 -8.75 14.58
C PRO A 127 8.08 -9.87 15.63
N GLU A 128 9.27 -10.48 15.62
CA GLU A 128 9.63 -11.53 16.59
C GLU A 128 9.65 -11.02 18.03
N ARG A 129 9.90 -9.72 18.21
CA ARG A 129 9.93 -9.06 19.51
C ARG A 129 8.69 -8.22 19.67
N GLU A 130 8.15 -8.18 20.90
CA GLU A 130 7.02 -7.33 21.23
C GLU A 130 7.39 -5.86 20.96
N PRO A 131 6.65 -5.17 20.08
CA PRO A 131 7.05 -3.84 19.65
C PRO A 131 6.50 -2.80 20.63
N TYR A 132 7.34 -1.85 21.03
CA TYR A 132 6.91 -0.78 21.94
C TYR A 132 5.92 0.18 21.26
N VAL A 133 6.18 0.55 19.99
CA VAL A 133 5.20 1.20 19.11
C VAL A 133 4.46 0.14 18.30
N PRO A 134 3.28 0.39 17.73
CA PRO A 134 2.58 -0.62 16.95
C PRO A 134 3.39 -1.11 15.75
N ALA A 135 3.25 -2.40 15.41
CA ALA A 135 4.01 -3.04 14.35
C ALA A 135 3.84 -2.35 12.98
N SER A 136 2.63 -1.85 12.68
CA SER A 136 2.33 -1.12 11.44
C SER A 136 3.06 0.21 11.33
N VAL A 137 3.18 0.93 12.44
CA VAL A 137 3.89 2.20 12.53
C VAL A 137 5.39 2.00 12.30
N GLU A 138 5.97 0.98 12.94
CA GLU A 138 7.38 0.65 12.77
C GLU A 138 7.68 0.12 11.35
N LEU A 139 6.83 -0.75 10.82
CA LEU A 139 6.97 -1.25 9.46
C LEU A 139 6.86 -0.12 8.43
N THR A 140 5.99 0.86 8.65
CA THR A 140 5.88 2.06 7.81
C THR A 140 7.15 2.91 7.84
N ARG A 141 7.80 3.04 9.01
CA ARG A 141 9.11 3.71 9.13
C ARG A 141 10.19 2.96 8.35
N LEU A 142 10.23 1.62 8.47
CA LEU A 142 11.19 0.75 7.80
C LEU A 142 10.95 0.65 6.27
N LYS A 143 9.68 0.73 5.84
CA LYS A 143 9.28 0.78 4.42
C LYS A 143 9.98 1.92 3.68
N GLY A 144 10.09 3.07 4.33
CA GLY A 144 10.67 4.29 3.76
C GLY A 144 9.70 5.16 2.97
N PRO A 145 10.12 6.39 2.63
CA PRO A 145 9.26 7.40 2.03
C PRO A 145 8.81 7.03 0.61
N THR A 146 7.69 7.61 0.19
CA THR A 146 7.13 7.41 -1.15
C THR A 146 8.00 8.05 -2.22
N ASP A 147 8.55 9.23 -1.93
CA ASP A 147 9.51 9.92 -2.80
C ASP A 147 10.79 9.09 -2.98
N PRO A 148 11.16 8.68 -4.21
CA PRO A 148 12.39 7.94 -4.50
C PRO A 148 13.68 8.56 -3.95
N ASP A 149 13.79 9.88 -3.99
CA ASP A 149 15.04 10.59 -3.65
C ASP A 149 15.24 10.70 -2.13
N ALA A 150 14.16 10.58 -1.36
CA ALA A 150 14.20 10.60 0.10
C ALA A 150 14.53 9.22 0.73
N ARG A 151 14.60 8.15 -0.08
CA ARG A 151 14.80 6.76 0.40
C ARG A 151 16.24 6.53 0.81
N ARG A 152 16.44 5.75 1.87
CA ARG A 152 17.75 5.48 2.48
C ARG A 152 18.11 3.99 2.45
N PRO A 153 19.41 3.63 2.37
CA PRO A 153 19.84 2.24 2.52
C PRO A 153 19.25 1.57 3.76
N GLY A 154 18.89 0.30 3.63
CA GLY A 154 18.19 -0.49 4.66
C GLY A 154 16.66 -0.38 4.63
N GLN A 155 16.09 0.62 3.97
CA GLN A 155 14.63 0.73 3.82
C GLN A 155 14.11 -0.18 2.70
N LEU A 156 12.92 -0.75 2.87
CA LEU A 156 12.33 -1.66 1.87
C LEU A 156 12.24 -1.01 0.49
N ARG A 157 11.68 0.21 0.39
CA ARG A 157 11.56 0.90 -0.91
C ARG A 157 12.90 1.31 -1.52
N HIS A 158 13.96 1.38 -0.73
CA HIS A 158 15.31 1.57 -1.26
C HIS A 158 15.82 0.27 -1.89
N LEU A 159 15.62 -0.86 -1.21
CA LEU A 159 16.01 -2.18 -1.69
C LEU A 159 15.31 -2.56 -2.99
N LEU A 160 13.98 -2.38 -3.06
CA LEU A 160 13.19 -2.88 -4.19
C LEU A 160 13.37 -2.07 -5.48
N GLY A 161 13.82 -0.82 -5.39
CA GLY A 161 14.12 0.04 -6.54
C GLY A 161 13.60 1.47 -6.40
N ARG A 162 14.18 2.38 -7.18
CA ARG A 162 13.90 3.83 -7.16
C ARG A 162 13.31 4.29 -8.49
N TYR A 163 12.09 3.87 -8.81
CA TYR A 163 11.46 4.16 -10.11
C TYR A 163 10.76 5.53 -10.11
N SER A 164 9.60 5.64 -9.46
CA SER A 164 8.85 6.91 -9.39
C SER A 164 8.02 7.01 -8.11
N TYR A 165 7.31 8.12 -7.94
CA TYR A 165 6.39 8.33 -6.82
C TYR A 165 5.25 7.31 -6.82
N LEU A 166 4.71 6.96 -8.00
CA LEU A 166 3.59 6.01 -8.16
C LEU A 166 4.08 4.56 -8.19
N LEU A 167 5.24 4.32 -8.82
CA LEU A 167 5.90 3.02 -8.93
C LEU A 167 6.85 2.80 -7.75
N ASN A 168 6.24 2.63 -6.58
CA ASN A 168 6.91 2.49 -5.28
C ASN A 168 6.80 1.07 -4.69
N LEU A 169 6.24 0.13 -5.45
CA LEU A 169 6.19 -1.33 -5.26
C LEU A 169 5.41 -1.84 -4.06
N VAL A 170 5.42 -1.10 -2.95
CA VAL A 170 4.85 -1.57 -1.68
C VAL A 170 4.04 -0.50 -0.97
N HIS A 171 3.04 -0.97 -0.23
CA HIS A 171 2.19 -0.19 0.66
C HIS A 171 2.05 -0.90 2.02
N THR A 172 1.92 -0.11 3.08
CA THR A 172 1.64 -0.59 4.44
C THR A 172 0.59 0.34 5.04
N PRO A 173 -0.41 -0.17 5.76
CA PRO A 173 -1.26 0.67 6.59
C PRO A 173 -0.41 1.37 7.65
N ASP A 174 -0.70 2.64 7.93
CA ASP A 174 0.19 3.49 8.74
C ASP A 174 0.00 3.27 10.25
N GLU A 175 -1.21 2.93 10.70
CA GLU A 175 -1.58 2.70 12.11
C GLU A 175 -2.38 1.39 12.30
N PRO A 176 -2.54 0.86 13.53
CA PRO A 176 -3.31 -0.37 13.79
C PRO A 176 -4.75 -0.33 13.29
N ALA A 177 -5.43 0.81 13.42
CA ALA A 177 -6.77 0.98 12.89
C ALA A 177 -6.81 0.85 11.36
N ASP A 178 -5.76 1.31 10.69
CA ASP A 178 -5.61 1.20 9.23
C ASP A 178 -5.41 -0.27 8.82
N VAL A 179 -4.69 -1.07 9.63
CA VAL A 179 -4.51 -2.52 9.37
C VAL A 179 -5.85 -3.23 9.32
N LEU A 180 -6.70 -3.03 10.32
CA LEU A 180 -8.04 -3.64 10.35
C LEU A 180 -8.87 -3.20 9.15
N ARG A 181 -8.95 -1.88 8.94
CA ARG A 181 -9.72 -1.31 7.84
C ARG A 181 -9.27 -1.83 6.48
N GLU A 182 -7.98 -1.79 6.18
CA GLU A 182 -7.45 -2.16 4.87
C GLU A 182 -7.57 -3.66 4.58
N LEU A 183 -7.53 -4.53 5.59
CA LEU A 183 -7.79 -5.97 5.40
C LEU A 183 -9.21 -6.23 4.89
N ALA A 184 -10.21 -5.51 5.39
CA ALA A 184 -11.58 -5.61 4.85
C ALA A 184 -11.75 -4.95 3.47
N VAL A 185 -10.92 -3.99 3.11
CA VAL A 185 -10.91 -3.46 1.75
C VAL A 185 -10.33 -4.48 0.76
N HIS A 186 -9.32 -5.24 1.17
CA HIS A 186 -8.64 -6.21 0.30
C HIS A 186 -9.38 -7.52 0.13
N PHE A 187 -10.11 -7.95 1.15
CA PHE A 187 -10.58 -9.32 1.27
C PHE A 187 -12.04 -9.40 1.68
N ASP A 188 -12.73 -10.37 1.08
CA ASP A 188 -14.03 -10.82 1.54
C ASP A 188 -13.95 -11.45 2.94
N ASP A 189 -15.11 -11.73 3.52
CA ASP A 189 -15.22 -12.24 4.88
C ASP A 189 -14.46 -13.55 5.05
N ALA A 190 -14.58 -14.48 4.11
CA ALA A 190 -13.96 -15.80 4.21
C ALA A 190 -12.43 -15.72 4.21
N THR A 191 -11.85 -14.97 3.28
CA THR A 191 -10.39 -14.82 3.17
C THR A 191 -9.82 -14.06 4.37
N ARG A 192 -10.53 -13.01 4.82
CA ARG A 192 -10.14 -12.22 5.99
C ARG A 192 -10.19 -13.05 7.27
N GLU A 193 -11.19 -13.92 7.42
CA GLU A 193 -11.30 -14.85 8.56
C GLU A 193 -10.10 -15.80 8.63
N GLU A 194 -9.72 -16.37 7.49
CA GLU A 194 -8.60 -17.30 7.39
C GLU A 194 -7.27 -16.62 7.73
N LEU A 195 -7.07 -15.40 7.23
CA LEU A 195 -5.91 -14.58 7.59
C LEU A 195 -5.85 -14.31 9.10
N PHE A 196 -6.97 -13.96 9.72
CA PHE A 196 -7.02 -13.75 11.17
C PHE A 196 -6.72 -15.02 11.96
N ARG A 197 -7.32 -16.16 11.58
CA ARG A 197 -7.06 -17.44 12.25
C ARG A 197 -5.59 -17.84 12.14
N THR A 198 -5.01 -17.75 10.95
CA THR A 198 -3.61 -18.10 10.73
C THR A 198 -2.68 -17.19 11.55
N ALA A 199 -2.96 -15.88 11.57
CA ALA A 199 -2.17 -14.93 12.35
C ALA A 199 -2.31 -15.12 13.86
N LEU A 200 -3.51 -15.45 14.35
CA LEU A 200 -3.76 -15.77 15.77
C LEU A 200 -3.05 -17.07 16.17
N ALA A 201 -2.99 -18.07 15.30
CA ALA A 201 -2.21 -19.29 15.51
C ALA A 201 -0.69 -19.03 15.54
N GLY A 202 -0.23 -17.95 14.88
CA GLY A 202 1.17 -17.53 14.87
C GLY A 202 2.09 -18.42 14.04
N GLU A 203 1.51 -19.18 13.11
CA GLU A 203 2.22 -20.06 12.18
C GLU A 203 3.15 -19.26 11.27
N ASP A 204 4.29 -19.85 10.93
CA ASP A 204 5.17 -19.29 9.89
C ASP A 204 4.64 -19.64 8.50
N ARG A 205 4.21 -18.63 7.76
CA ARG A 205 3.62 -18.73 6.42
C ARG A 205 4.58 -18.29 5.32
N THR A 206 5.88 -18.21 5.60
CA THR A 206 6.90 -17.79 4.62
C THR A 206 6.90 -18.67 3.38
N ALA A 207 6.88 -20.00 3.55
CA ALA A 207 6.83 -20.93 2.42
C ALA A 207 5.58 -20.73 1.55
N HIS A 208 4.43 -20.48 2.16
CA HIS A 208 3.19 -20.20 1.45
C HIS A 208 3.24 -18.85 0.71
N ALA A 209 3.83 -17.82 1.31
CA ALA A 209 4.04 -16.53 0.64
C ALA A 209 4.91 -16.66 -0.63
N LEU A 210 5.98 -17.47 -0.56
CA LEU A 210 6.86 -17.75 -1.70
C LEU A 210 6.14 -18.57 -2.79
N GLU A 211 5.29 -19.52 -2.40
CA GLU A 211 4.45 -20.26 -3.35
C GLU A 211 3.51 -19.32 -4.13
N LEU A 212 2.82 -18.41 -3.41
CA LEU A 212 1.95 -17.41 -4.04
C LEU A 212 2.75 -16.45 -4.94
N ALA A 213 3.96 -16.04 -4.53
CA ALA A 213 4.85 -15.23 -5.35
C ALA A 213 5.22 -15.95 -6.67
N GLY A 214 5.58 -17.24 -6.60
CA GLY A 214 5.88 -18.06 -7.76
C GLY A 214 4.70 -18.16 -8.73
N ARG A 215 3.48 -18.31 -8.22
CA ARG A 215 2.25 -18.31 -9.03
C ARG A 215 2.03 -16.97 -9.72
N LEU A 216 2.10 -15.86 -8.98
CA LEU A 216 1.98 -14.52 -9.54
C LEU A 216 3.02 -14.27 -10.64
N TYR A 217 4.22 -14.82 -10.50
CA TYR A 217 5.26 -14.71 -11.52
C TYR A 217 4.98 -15.53 -12.77
N ALA A 218 4.50 -16.76 -12.60
CA ALA A 218 4.09 -17.60 -13.73
C ALA A 218 2.97 -16.96 -14.55
N ASP A 219 2.01 -16.31 -13.87
CA ASP A 219 0.80 -15.76 -14.49
C ASP A 219 1.01 -14.36 -15.09
N THR A 220 2.13 -13.69 -14.78
CA THR A 220 2.36 -12.28 -15.15
C THR A 220 3.64 -12.10 -15.96
N LYS A 221 3.55 -11.40 -17.10
CA LYS A 221 4.71 -11.01 -17.91
C LYS A 221 5.62 -10.03 -17.15
N PRO A 222 6.95 -10.25 -17.12
CA PRO A 222 7.86 -9.31 -16.48
C PRO A 222 7.90 -7.98 -17.24
N ARG A 223 8.08 -6.87 -16.51
CA ARG A 223 8.21 -5.51 -17.06
C ARG A 223 9.44 -4.82 -16.47
N ASP A 224 10.15 -4.11 -17.34
CA ASP A 224 11.13 -3.12 -16.92
C ASP A 224 10.42 -1.80 -16.59
N LEU A 225 10.66 -1.28 -15.39
CA LEU A 225 10.06 -0.05 -14.88
C LEU A 225 10.98 1.18 -15.04
N HIS A 226 12.12 1.04 -15.72
CA HIS A 226 13.01 2.16 -16.00
C HIS A 226 12.42 3.15 -17.00
N PHE A 227 12.68 4.43 -16.76
CA PHE A 227 12.09 5.54 -17.50
C PHE A 227 12.53 5.58 -18.97
N ASP A 228 13.84 5.52 -19.24
CA ASP A 228 14.38 5.76 -20.58
C ASP A 228 13.84 4.77 -21.62
N PRO A 229 13.85 3.44 -21.39
CA PRO A 229 13.30 2.48 -22.35
C PRO A 229 11.80 2.67 -22.60
N ALA A 230 11.04 3.05 -21.57
CA ALA A 230 9.60 3.32 -21.71
C ALA A 230 9.33 4.62 -22.49
N ALA A 231 10.15 5.66 -22.28
CA ALA A 231 10.06 6.92 -23.00
C ALA A 231 10.40 6.76 -24.49
N GLU A 232 11.37 5.91 -24.82
CA GLU A 232 11.69 5.54 -26.21
C GLU A 232 10.51 4.84 -26.89
N ARG A 233 9.94 3.80 -26.27
CA ARG A 233 8.76 3.10 -26.83
C ARG A 233 7.54 3.99 -26.99
N LEU A 234 7.31 4.92 -26.06
CA LEU A 234 6.28 5.94 -26.18
C LEU A 234 6.52 6.83 -27.40
N ARG A 235 7.75 7.34 -27.57
CA ARG A 235 8.12 8.19 -28.71
C ARG A 235 7.95 7.46 -30.04
N ASP A 236 8.37 6.21 -30.13
CA ASP A 236 8.21 5.39 -31.33
C ASP A 236 6.73 5.19 -31.67
N THR A 237 5.90 4.95 -30.65
CA THR A 237 4.45 4.78 -30.82
C THR A 237 3.80 6.07 -31.31
N VAL A 238 4.11 7.21 -30.71
CA VAL A 238 3.61 8.52 -31.16
C VAL A 238 4.07 8.82 -32.58
N THR A 239 5.36 8.63 -32.87
CA THR A 239 5.95 8.89 -34.19
C THR A 239 5.30 8.07 -35.29
N ARG A 240 4.99 6.80 -35.01
CA ARG A 240 4.33 5.89 -35.96
C ARG A 240 2.91 6.33 -36.33
N HIS A 241 2.18 6.94 -35.40
CA HIS A 241 0.77 7.28 -35.60
C HIS A 241 0.54 8.74 -35.99
N LEU A 242 1.34 9.67 -35.46
CA LEU A 242 1.15 11.11 -35.62
C LEU A 242 2.29 11.80 -36.39
N GLY A 243 3.31 11.04 -36.79
CA GLY A 243 4.53 11.59 -37.37
C GLY A 243 5.51 12.08 -36.31
N ALA A 244 6.71 12.45 -36.75
CA ALA A 244 7.77 12.92 -35.86
C ALA A 244 7.39 14.26 -35.22
N LEU A 245 7.51 14.32 -33.89
CA LEU A 245 7.40 15.55 -33.10
C LEU A 245 8.79 15.87 -32.54
N PRO A 246 9.68 16.48 -33.34
CA PRO A 246 11.02 16.84 -32.88
C PRO A 246 10.92 17.74 -31.64
N ASP A 247 11.85 17.55 -30.70
CA ASP A 247 11.95 18.28 -29.43
C ASP A 247 10.77 18.11 -28.44
N ALA A 248 9.78 17.27 -28.75
CA ALA A 248 8.69 16.99 -27.83
C ALA A 248 9.19 16.25 -26.57
N SER A 249 8.92 16.85 -25.41
CA SER A 249 9.21 16.23 -24.13
C SER A 249 8.37 14.95 -23.94
N PRO A 250 8.80 13.98 -23.10
CA PRO A 250 8.00 12.79 -22.80
C PRO A 250 6.60 13.11 -22.26
N ARG A 251 6.45 14.23 -21.53
CA ARG A 251 5.15 14.74 -21.09
C ARG A 251 4.29 15.14 -22.28
N THR A 252 4.83 15.96 -23.18
CA THR A 252 4.13 16.42 -24.39
C THR A 252 3.68 15.24 -25.23
N LEU A 253 4.57 14.26 -25.45
CA LEU A 253 4.24 13.03 -26.19
C LEU A 253 3.07 12.27 -25.55
N LEU A 254 3.07 12.11 -24.23
CA LEU A 254 2.02 11.41 -23.50
C LEU A 254 0.66 12.14 -23.56
N GLU A 255 0.68 13.46 -23.34
CA GLU A 255 -0.52 14.30 -23.40
C GLU A 255 -1.10 14.33 -24.83
N THR A 256 -0.25 14.52 -25.86
CA THR A 256 -0.67 14.47 -27.26
C THR A 256 -1.26 13.11 -27.64
N ALA A 257 -0.63 12.00 -27.22
CA ALA A 257 -1.18 10.68 -27.47
C ALA A 257 -2.58 10.50 -26.86
N TRP A 258 -2.80 10.99 -25.65
CA TRP A 258 -4.11 10.94 -25.01
C TRP A 258 -5.15 11.84 -25.68
N ASP A 259 -4.78 13.04 -26.10
CA ASP A 259 -5.68 13.98 -26.77
C ASP A 259 -6.12 13.45 -28.14
N GLN A 260 -5.24 12.72 -28.83
CA GLN A 260 -5.54 12.05 -30.10
C GLN A 260 -6.19 10.67 -29.93
N GLY A 261 -6.45 10.23 -28.69
CA GLY A 261 -7.09 8.94 -28.41
C GLY A 261 -6.25 7.72 -28.82
N LEU A 262 -4.92 7.85 -28.86
CA LEU A 262 -4.03 6.73 -29.17
C LEU A 262 -4.05 5.69 -28.06
N GLU A 263 -4.13 4.42 -28.45
CA GLU A 263 -3.90 3.30 -27.54
C GLU A 263 -2.39 3.19 -27.26
N LEU A 264 -2.03 3.32 -25.99
CA LEU A 264 -0.65 3.18 -25.50
C LEU A 264 -0.54 1.90 -24.68
N ASP A 265 0.66 1.30 -24.65
CA ASP A 265 0.95 0.28 -23.64
C ASP A 265 0.73 0.89 -22.24
N PRO A 266 -0.12 0.27 -21.38
CA PRO A 266 -0.46 0.85 -20.08
C PRO A 266 0.76 1.06 -19.17
N TRP A 267 1.76 0.17 -19.24
CA TRP A 267 2.96 0.28 -18.42
C TRP A 267 3.85 1.42 -18.90
N ASP A 268 4.06 1.56 -20.21
CA ASP A 268 4.85 2.67 -20.75
C ASP A 268 4.22 4.04 -20.37
N ALA A 269 2.89 4.14 -20.48
CA ALA A 269 2.16 5.34 -20.06
C ALA A 269 2.31 5.62 -18.56
N VAL A 270 2.30 4.59 -17.71
CA VAL A 270 2.45 4.72 -16.26
C VAL A 270 3.88 5.06 -15.86
N ILE A 271 4.88 4.40 -16.43
CA ILE A 271 6.30 4.63 -16.15
C ILE A 271 6.67 6.07 -16.52
N VAL A 272 6.37 6.48 -17.76
CA VAL A 272 6.65 7.85 -18.22
C VAL A 272 5.82 8.85 -17.44
N GLY A 273 4.49 8.64 -17.39
CA GLY A 273 3.56 9.58 -16.79
C GLY A 273 3.82 9.82 -15.30
N SER A 274 4.16 8.77 -14.55
CA SER A 274 4.43 8.90 -13.11
C SER A 274 5.73 9.67 -12.79
N SER A 275 6.59 9.85 -13.79
CA SER A 275 7.86 10.59 -13.68
C SER A 275 7.71 12.04 -14.11
N VAL A 276 6.85 12.34 -15.10
CA VAL A 276 6.77 13.68 -15.72
C VAL A 276 5.49 14.46 -15.42
N LEU A 277 4.44 13.81 -14.93
CA LEU A 277 3.17 14.46 -14.59
C LEU A 277 3.08 14.78 -13.09
N PRO A 278 2.33 15.83 -12.70
CA PRO A 278 2.17 16.15 -11.29
C PRO A 278 1.36 15.06 -10.57
N MET A 279 1.94 14.44 -9.54
CA MET A 279 1.29 13.33 -8.80
C MET A 279 0.45 13.79 -7.60
N ARG A 280 0.71 15.00 -7.08
CA ARG A 280 0.00 15.57 -5.93
C ARG A 280 -0.54 16.95 -6.26
N VAL A 281 -1.70 17.29 -5.70
CA VAL A 281 -2.24 18.65 -5.75
C VAL A 281 -1.47 19.52 -4.75
N PRO A 282 -0.79 20.60 -5.20
CA PRO A 282 -0.03 21.47 -4.31
C PRO A 282 -0.91 22.11 -3.23
N GLY A 283 -0.34 22.29 -2.02
CA GLY A 283 -1.01 22.98 -0.92
C GLY A 283 -2.14 22.22 -0.22
N ARG A 284 -2.37 20.94 -0.53
CA ARG A 284 -3.38 20.11 0.15
C ARG A 284 -2.77 19.14 1.15
N ALA A 285 -3.42 19.00 2.30
CA ALA A 285 -3.17 17.96 3.30
C ALA A 285 -4.16 16.79 3.12
N PRO A 286 -3.80 15.55 3.51
CA PRO A 286 -4.75 14.44 3.52
C PRO A 286 -5.88 14.69 4.53
N VAL A 287 -7.05 14.08 4.32
CA VAL A 287 -8.17 14.15 5.29
C VAL A 287 -7.80 13.42 6.57
N LEU A 288 -7.18 12.25 6.44
CA LEU A 288 -6.54 11.52 7.53
C LEU A 288 -5.11 11.17 7.13
N ASP A 289 -4.17 11.48 8.02
CA ASP A 289 -2.77 11.13 7.85
C ASP A 289 -2.35 9.97 8.77
N GLY A 290 -1.14 9.48 8.56
CA GLY A 290 -0.46 8.59 9.49
C GLY A 290 0.34 9.37 10.54
N ALA A 291 0.76 8.67 11.60
CA ALA A 291 1.66 9.21 12.61
C ALA A 291 2.99 8.45 12.64
N GLY A 292 4.08 9.18 12.78
CA GLY A 292 5.42 8.60 12.96
C GLY A 292 5.63 7.98 14.35
N THR A 293 6.70 7.23 14.49
CA THR A 293 7.07 6.50 15.73
C THR A 293 7.18 7.40 16.96
N ASP A 294 7.70 8.62 16.83
CA ASP A 294 7.86 9.53 17.97
C ASP A 294 6.54 10.09 18.47
N THR A 295 5.58 10.33 17.56
CA THR A 295 4.22 10.74 17.92
C THR A 295 3.52 9.60 18.65
N TRP A 296 3.65 8.37 18.16
CA TRP A 296 3.09 7.19 18.81
C TRP A 296 3.69 6.92 20.18
N ARG A 297 5.02 7.06 20.35
CA ARG A 297 5.68 6.92 21.65
C ARG A 297 5.10 7.87 22.68
N ARG A 298 5.05 9.17 22.36
CA ARG A 298 4.46 10.19 23.25
C ARG A 298 2.99 9.89 23.58
N HIS A 299 2.22 9.46 22.59
CA HIS A 299 0.81 9.11 22.79
C HIS A 299 0.64 7.93 23.75
N LEU A 300 1.42 6.86 23.57
CA LEU A 300 1.39 5.69 24.45
C LEU A 300 1.86 6.01 25.87
N ASP A 301 2.89 6.84 26.02
CA ASP A 301 3.35 7.30 27.35
C ASP A 301 2.23 8.04 28.09
N VAL A 302 1.51 8.93 27.41
CA VAL A 302 0.35 9.63 27.99
C VAL A 302 -0.78 8.67 28.35
N LEU A 303 -1.08 7.67 27.51
CA LEU A 303 -2.12 6.69 27.78
C LEU A 303 -1.76 5.78 28.96
N ASN A 304 -0.50 5.36 29.09
CA ASN A 304 -0.04 4.49 30.16
C ASN A 304 0.13 5.23 31.50
N ALA A 305 0.33 6.55 31.48
CA ALA A 305 0.43 7.38 32.68
C ALA A 305 -0.94 7.73 33.29
N ARG A 306 -2.06 7.51 32.58
CA ARG A 306 -3.40 7.72 33.12
C ARG A 306 -3.75 6.56 34.06
N PRO A 307 -4.10 6.81 35.34
CA PRO A 307 -4.61 5.75 36.21
C PRO A 307 -5.93 5.23 35.62
N ASN A 308 -6.06 3.89 35.60
CA ASN A 308 -7.29 3.18 35.20
C ASN A 308 -8.50 3.61 36.04
#